data_AF-U3A0S1-F1
#
_entry.id   AF-U3A0S1-F1
#
_cell.length_a   1.000
_cell.length_b   1.000
_cell.length_c   1.000
_cell.angle_alpha   90.00
_cell.angle_beta   90.00
_cell.angle_gamma   90.00
#
_symmetry.space_group_name_H-M   'P 1'
#
loop_
_entity.id
_entity.type
_entity.pdbx_description
1 polymer ?
#
loop_
_entity_poly.entity_id
_entity_poly.type
_entity_poly.pdbx_seq_one_letter_code
_entity_poly.pdbx_strand_id
1 'polypeptide(L)' 'MASDTTVVPSADGSAGEVMAAVDEDGGVERYVIADVERDEAWLAAPTADAAMLHEMR' A
#
# COMPACT_ATOMS: atom_id res chain seq x y z
N MET A 1 -16.88 -0.35 -7.57
CA MET A 1 -15.47 -0.75 -7.49
C MET A 1 -15.24 -1.24 -6.07
N ALA A 2 -14.68 -2.44 -5.89
CA ALA A 2 -14.29 -2.93 -4.58
C ALA A 2 -12.77 -2.84 -4.50
N SER A 3 -12.24 -2.05 -3.55
CA SER A 3 -10.81 -1.98 -3.26
C SER A 3 -10.41 -3.23 -2.49
N ASP A 4 -9.30 -3.86 -2.89
CA ASP A 4 -8.73 -5.01 -2.17
C ASP A 4 -7.77 -4.47 -1.10
N THR A 5 -8.10 -4.73 0.18
CA THR A 5 -7.40 -4.14 1.35
C THR A 5 -6.79 -5.25 2.20
N THR A 6 -5.52 -5.08 2.58
CA THR A 6 -4.83 -5.96 3.53
C THR A 6 -4.17 -5.12 4.64
N VAL A 7 -4.34 -5.55 5.89
CA VAL A 7 -3.68 -4.94 7.06
C VAL A 7 -2.53 -5.84 7.50
N VAL A 8 -1.34 -5.26 7.67
CA VAL A 8 -0.15 -5.98 8.13
C VAL A 8 0.26 -5.50 9.53
N PRO A 9 0.14 -6.34 10.58
CA PRO A 9 0.62 -5.97 11.89
C PRO A 9 2.15 -5.91 11.90
N SER A 10 2.70 -4.81 12.41
CA SER A 10 4.14 -4.60 12.56
C SER A 10 4.76 -5.65 13.50
N ALA A 11 5.82 -6.33 13.05
CA ALA A 11 6.45 -7.44 13.78
C ALA A 11 7.01 -7.05 15.17
N ASP A 12 7.27 -5.76 15.38
CA ASP A 12 8.03 -5.27 16.54
C ASP A 12 7.14 -4.64 17.64
N GLY A 13 5.81 -4.64 17.48
CA GLY A 13 4.84 -4.12 18.47
C GLY A 13 4.98 -2.64 18.86
N SER A 14 5.96 -1.94 18.28
CA SER A 14 6.29 -0.53 18.55
C SER A 14 6.21 0.36 17.30
N ALA A 15 5.93 -0.24 16.14
CA ALA A 15 5.69 0.49 14.90
C ALA A 15 4.18 0.51 14.63
N GLY A 16 3.64 1.70 14.39
CA GLY A 16 2.22 1.95 14.14
C GLY A 16 1.62 1.02 13.10
N GLU A 17 0.30 0.94 13.08
CA GLU A 17 -0.43 0.13 12.12
C GLU A 17 -0.33 0.74 10.70
N VAL A 18 -0.01 -0.10 9.72
CA VAL A 18 0.06 0.29 8.31
C VAL A 18 -0.95 -0.53 7.51
N MET A 19 -1.73 0.15 6.68
CA MET A 19 -2.65 -0.46 5.74
C MET A 19 -2.09 -0.38 4.32
N ALA A 20 -2.25 -1.48 3.57
CA ALA A 20 -1.92 -1.53 2.15
C ALA A 20 -3.16 -1.87 1.32
N ALA A 21 -3.32 -1.20 0.19
CA ALA A 21 -4.43 -1.42 -0.73
C ALA A 21 -4.01 -1.17 -2.18
N VAL A 22 -4.80 -1.70 -3.11
CA VAL A 22 -4.78 -1.29 -4.52
C VAL A 22 -5.98 -0.37 -4.75
N ASP A 23 -5.71 0.81 -5.30
CA ASP A 23 -6.74 1.81 -5.62
C ASP A 23 -6.63 2.26 -7.08
N GLU A 24 -7.73 2.79 -7.63
CA GLU A 24 -7.77 3.34 -8.99
C GLU A 24 -8.07 4.85 -8.94
N ASP A 25 -7.11 5.66 -9.40
CA ASP A 25 -7.28 7.11 -9.50
C ASP A 25 -7.03 7.58 -10.94
N GLY A 26 -8.08 8.09 -11.58
CA GLY A 26 -8.03 8.59 -12.95
C GLY A 26 -7.73 7.51 -14.00
N GLY A 27 -8.13 6.26 -13.74
CA GLY A 27 -7.87 5.12 -14.63
C GLY A 27 -6.45 4.54 -14.51
N VAL A 28 -5.70 4.93 -13.48
CA VAL A 28 -4.39 4.38 -13.15
C VAL A 28 -4.51 3.61 -11.83
N GLU A 29 -4.22 2.32 -11.86
CA GLU A 29 -4.08 1.50 -10.65
C GLU A 29 -2.81 1.88 -9.87
N ARG A 30 -2.93 2.00 -8.55
CA ARG A 30 -1.84 2.40 -7.65
C ARG A 30 -1.79 1.49 -6.44
N TYR A 31 -0.58 1.20 -5.99
CA TYR A 31 -0.34 0.67 -4.64
C TYR A 31 -0.37 1.82 -3.66
N VAL A 32 -1.18 1.71 -2.62
CA VAL A 32 -1.31 2.69 -1.54
C VAL A 32 -0.80 2.06 -0.25
N ILE A 33 0.06 2.77 0.47
CA ILE A 33 0.57 2.40 1.80
C ILE A 33 0.28 3.57 2.73
N ALA A 34 -0.51 3.36 3.78
CA ALA A 34 -0.93 4.40 4.71
C ALA A 34 -0.63 4.02 6.16
N ASP A 35 0.02 4.93 6.89
CA ASP A 35 0.05 4.90 8.35
C ASP A 35 -1.33 5.33 8.85
N VAL A 36 -2.06 4.42 9.52
CA VAL A 36 -3.45 4.68 9.92
C VAL A 36 -3.55 5.52 11.19
N GLU A 37 -2.44 5.72 11.90
CA GLU A 37 -2.40 6.49 13.14
C GLU A 37 -2.12 7.98 12.90
N ARG A 38 -1.70 8.35 11.68
CA ARG A 38 -1.30 9.71 11.32
C ARG A 38 -2.07 10.22 10.11
N ASP A 39 -2.68 11.38 10.28
CA ASP A 39 -3.34 12.08 9.18
C ASP A 39 -2.32 12.42 8.08
N GLU A 40 -2.74 12.23 6.83
CA GLU A 40 -1.97 12.55 5.62
C GLU A 40 -0.62 11.82 5.48
N ALA A 41 -0.36 10.80 6.31
CA ALA A 41 0.85 9.99 6.26
C ALA A 41 0.68 8.76 5.36
N TRP A 42 0.68 8.98 4.05
CA TRP A 42 0.53 7.91 3.06
C TRP A 42 1.39 8.15 1.83
N LEU A 43 1.67 7.06 1.12
CA LEU A 43 2.38 7.05 -0.14
C LEU A 43 1.58 6.24 -1.17
N ALA A 44 1.67 6.65 -2.44
CA ALA A 44 1.14 5.88 -3.55
C ALA A 44 2.10 5.86 -4.73
N ALA A 45 2.14 4.72 -5.41
CA ALA A 45 2.90 4.53 -6.64
C ALA A 45 2.06 3.77 -7.67
N PRO A 46 2.16 4.08 -8.98
CA PRO A 46 1.54 3.29 -10.03
C PRO A 46 1.95 1.82 -9.95
N THR A 47 1.01 0.90 -10.15
CA THR A 47 1.32 -0.53 -10.14
C THR A 47 2.31 -0.91 -11.25
N ALA A 48 2.31 -0.17 -12.35
CA ALA A 48 3.22 -0.34 -13.49
C ALA A 48 4.71 -0.09 -13.16
N ASP A 49 5.01 0.63 -12.07
CA ASP A 49 6.38 0.91 -11.64
C ASP A 49 6.97 -0.21 -10.78
N ALA A 50 6.14 -1.14 -10.30
CA ALA A 50 6.59 -2.27 -9.48
C ALA A 50 7.15 -3.40 -10.36
N ALA A 51 8.34 -3.90 -10.00
CA ALA A 51 8.86 -5.12 -10.61
C ALA A 51 8.12 -6.36 -10.08
N MET A 52 7.96 -7.38 -10.92
CA MET A 52 7.35 -8.63 -10.49
C MET A 52 8.26 -9.35 -9.51
N LEU A 53 7.70 -9.98 -8.48
CA LEU A 53 8.50 -10.69 -7.46
C LEU A 53 9.46 -11.73 -8.04
N HIS A 54 9.10 -12.37 -9.15
CA HIS A 54 9.99 -13.33 -9.83
C HIS A 54 11.21 -12.66 -10.52
N GLU A 55 11.09 -11.39 -10.88
CA GLU A 55 12.16 -10.59 -11.48
C GLU A 55 13.11 -10.04 -10.41
N MET A 56 12.65 -9.97 -9.16
CA MET A 56 13.42 -9.58 -8.00
C MET A 56 14.27 -10.78 -7.52
N ARG A 57 15.53 -10.83 -7.95
CA ARG A 57 16.51 -11.86 -7.53
C ARG A 57 17.13 -11.56 -6.17
#